data_AF-A0A0C3EF88-F1
#
_entry.id   AF-A0A0C3EF88-F1
#
_cell.length_a   1.000
_cell.length_b   1.000
_cell.length_c   1.000
_cell.angle_alpha   90.00
_cell.angle_beta   90.00
_cell.angle_gamma   90.00
#
_symmetry.space_group_name_H-M   'P 1'
#
loop_
_entity.id
_entity.type
_entity.pdbx_description
1 polymer ?
#
loop_
_entity_poly.entity_id
_entity_poly.type
_entity_poly.pdbx_seq_one_letter_code
_entity_poly.pdbx_strand_id
1 'polypeptide(L)'
;MEMDAKTVTEGHSDDKSDEDSTEEIAAGRTQDYNWALHCPPTVEAAKMALADLQIVLRPQRADKTGYTDPKLGSVLEEHLQAMKDFLVTFTDLENKVNLVGGQWGKAALQVA
;
A
#
# COMPACT_ATOMS: atom_id res chain seq x y z
N MET A 1 -56.24 7.61 40.31
CA MET A 1 -54.92 8.21 40.10
C MET A 1 -54.34 7.49 38.88
N GLU A 2 -54.63 7.85 37.62
CA GLU A 2 -54.53 9.20 36.98
C GLU A 2 -53.19 9.83 37.39
N MET A 3 -52.20 10.12 36.53
CA MET A 3 -52.17 10.66 35.15
C MET A 3 -50.86 10.15 34.48
N ASP A 4 -50.82 9.65 33.25
CA ASP A 4 -50.83 10.30 31.92
C ASP A 4 -49.59 11.10 31.49
N ALA A 5 -49.17 10.79 30.25
CA ALA A 5 -48.36 11.55 29.28
C ALA A 5 -46.85 11.76 29.59
N LYS A 6 -45.92 11.64 28.62
CA LYS A 6 -45.94 12.24 27.28
C LYS A 6 -45.12 11.45 26.26
N THR A 7 -45.78 11.13 25.15
CA THR A 7 -45.18 11.11 23.81
C THR A 7 -45.01 12.55 23.32
N VAL A 8 -43.88 12.88 22.69
CA VAL A 8 -43.75 14.07 21.84
C VAL A 8 -43.11 13.64 20.53
N THR A 9 -43.84 13.97 19.47
CA THR A 9 -43.62 13.73 18.05
C THR A 9 -43.05 14.98 17.38
N GLU A 10 -42.31 14.74 16.29
CA GLU A 10 -42.27 15.50 15.02
C GLU A 10 -41.57 16.88 14.84
N GLY A 11 -41.08 17.02 13.60
CA GLY A 11 -40.59 18.23 12.89
C GLY A 11 -39.20 17.98 12.30
N HIS A 12 -38.96 17.57 11.03
CA HIS A 12 -39.42 17.99 9.68
C HIS A 12 -39.19 19.48 9.36
N SER A 13 -38.57 19.71 8.18
CA SER A 13 -38.41 20.97 7.43
C SER A 13 -37.33 21.97 7.93
N ASP A 14 -36.52 22.67 7.14
CA ASP A 14 -36.49 22.94 5.69
C ASP A 14 -35.07 23.35 5.22
N ASP A 15 -34.84 23.05 3.95
CA ASP A 15 -33.86 23.56 3.01
C ASP A 15 -33.57 25.08 3.09
N LYS A 16 -32.28 25.46 3.04
CA LYS A 16 -31.82 26.67 2.34
C LYS A 16 -30.42 26.47 1.78
N SER A 17 -30.39 26.43 0.45
CA SER A 17 -29.23 26.65 -0.40
C SER A 17 -28.75 28.09 -0.27
N ASP A 18 -27.44 28.29 -0.15
CA ASP A 18 -26.77 29.54 -0.52
C ASP A 18 -25.55 29.17 -1.36
N GLU A 19 -25.73 29.29 -2.67
CA GLU A 19 -24.65 29.35 -3.65
C GLU A 19 -23.92 30.69 -3.45
N ASP A 20 -22.66 30.65 -3.02
CA ASP A 20 -21.73 31.76 -3.24
C ASP A 20 -20.65 31.28 -4.21
N SER A 21 -20.90 31.56 -5.49
CA SER A 21 -19.94 31.39 -6.57
C SER A 21 -18.86 32.46 -6.47
N THR A 22 -17.70 32.09 -5.92
CA THR A 22 -16.43 32.75 -6.20
C THR A 22 -15.56 31.83 -7.06
N GLU A 23 -15.80 31.87 -8.36
CA GLU A 23 -14.84 31.38 -9.35
C GLU A 23 -13.60 32.29 -9.32
N GLU A 24 -12.56 31.90 -8.59
CA GLU A 24 -11.23 32.51 -8.73
C GLU A 24 -10.13 31.43 -8.73
N ILE A 25 -9.89 30.91 -9.93
CA ILE A 25 -8.62 30.40 -10.49
C ILE A 25 -7.72 29.58 -9.53
N ALA A 26 -7.84 28.25 -9.60
CA ALA A 26 -6.69 27.36 -9.39
C ALA A 26 -6.79 26.14 -10.31
N ALA A 27 -6.23 26.26 -11.52
CA ALA A 27 -5.78 25.12 -12.28
C ALA A 27 -4.67 24.41 -11.48
N GLY A 28 -5.05 23.47 -10.61
CA GLY A 28 -4.12 22.92 -9.62
C GLY A 28 -4.60 21.62 -9.01
N ARG A 29 -4.15 20.51 -9.62
CA ARG A 29 -4.01 19.17 -9.00
C ARG A 29 -5.26 18.68 -8.26
N THR A 30 -6.17 18.03 -8.97
CA THR A 30 -6.88 16.89 -8.37
C THR A 30 -5.81 15.87 -8.01
N GLN A 31 -5.34 15.91 -6.76
CA GLN A 31 -4.56 14.81 -6.22
C GLN A 31 -5.53 13.64 -6.14
N ASP A 32 -5.32 12.66 -7.01
CA ASP A 32 -6.01 11.37 -6.96
C ASP A 32 -5.53 10.63 -5.71
N TYR A 33 -5.94 11.11 -4.53
CA TYR A 33 -5.71 10.49 -3.23
C TYR A 33 -6.55 9.22 -3.16
N ASN A 34 -6.11 8.20 -3.88
CA ASN A 34 -6.68 6.88 -3.80
C ASN A 34 -6.14 6.20 -2.55
N TRP A 35 -6.94 6.24 -1.48
CA TRP A 35 -6.62 5.61 -0.19
C TRP A 35 -6.21 4.13 -0.33
N ALA A 36 -6.72 3.43 -1.34
CA ALA A 36 -6.40 2.02 -1.59
C ALA A 36 -4.93 1.80 -1.99
N LEU A 37 -4.27 2.81 -2.57
CA LEU A 37 -2.84 2.76 -2.91
C LEU A 37 -1.94 2.99 -1.68
N HIS A 38 -2.49 3.52 -0.59
CA HIS A 38 -1.79 3.72 0.67
C HIS A 38 -1.98 2.54 1.64
N CYS A 39 -2.84 1.58 1.31
CA CYS A 39 -2.97 0.38 2.12
C CYS A 39 -1.66 -0.43 2.03
N PRO A 40 -1.11 -0.85 3.18
CA PRO A 40 0.04 -1.74 3.17
C PRO A 40 -0.33 -3.04 2.45
N PRO A 41 0.60 -3.65 1.69
CA PRO A 41 0.33 -4.91 1.02
C PRO A 41 -0.01 -6.01 2.03
N THR A 42 -0.87 -6.94 1.63
CA THR A 42 -1.13 -8.13 2.46
C THR A 42 0.08 -9.06 2.42
N VAL A 43 0.28 -9.82 3.49
CA VAL A 43 1.38 -10.80 3.58
C VAL A 43 1.27 -11.86 2.49
N GLU A 44 0.04 -12.27 2.14
CA GLU A 44 -0.22 -13.21 1.05
C GLU A 44 0.19 -12.63 -0.30
N ALA A 45 -0.16 -11.36 -0.58
CA ALA A 45 0.27 -10.68 -1.79
C ALA A 45 1.81 -10.56 -1.87
N ALA A 46 2.47 -10.26 -0.75
CA ALA A 46 3.92 -10.23 -0.68
C ALA A 46 4.57 -11.59 -0.94
N LYS A 47 3.98 -12.69 -0.46
CA LYS A 47 4.44 -14.06 -0.74
C LYS A 47 4.26 -14.44 -2.22
N MET A 48 3.14 -14.06 -2.83
CA MET A 48 2.91 -14.28 -4.27
C MET A 48 3.93 -13.49 -5.10
N ALA A 49 4.11 -12.20 -4.82
CA ALA A 49 5.09 -11.37 -5.51
C ALA A 49 6.53 -11.92 -5.36
N LEU A 50 6.87 -12.47 -4.20
CA LEU A 50 8.17 -13.11 -3.97
C LEU A 50 8.35 -14.35 -4.86
N ALA A 51 7.31 -15.18 -5.02
CA ALA A 51 7.35 -16.32 -5.93
C ALA A 51 7.53 -15.87 -7.39
N ASP A 52 6.81 -14.82 -7.81
CA ASP A 52 6.93 -14.26 -9.15
C ASP A 52 8.34 -13.72 -9.41
N LEU A 53 8.92 -12.97 -8.46
CA LEU A 53 10.29 -12.46 -8.55
C LEU A 53 11.32 -13.59 -8.68
N GLN A 54 11.12 -14.71 -7.99
CA GLN A 54 12.02 -15.86 -8.12
C GLN A 54 12.01 -16.45 -9.53
N ILE A 55 10.85 -16.47 -10.19
CA ILE A 55 10.73 -16.94 -11.58
C ILE A 55 11.44 -15.98 -12.54
N VAL A 56 11.31 -14.66 -12.31
CA VAL A 56 11.96 -13.64 -13.14
C VAL A 56 13.48 -13.64 -12.98
N LEU A 57 13.97 -13.71 -11.73
CA LEU A 57 15.41 -13.73 -11.43
C LEU A 57 16.07 -15.06 -11.77
N ARG A 58 15.32 -16.16 -11.79
CA ARG A 58 15.83 -17.50 -12.09
C ARG A 58 14.85 -18.26 -12.99
N PRO A 59 14.74 -17.87 -14.26
CA PRO A 59 13.87 -18.55 -15.20
C PRO A 59 14.32 -20.00 -15.39
N GLN A 60 13.37 -20.94 -15.31
CA GLN A 60 13.68 -22.34 -15.57
C GLN A 60 14.07 -22.56 -17.03
N ARG A 61 15.04 -23.44 -17.28
CA ARG A 61 15.37 -23.88 -18.63
C ARG A 61 14.22 -24.71 -19.22
N ALA A 62 14.08 -24.68 -20.56
CA ALA A 62 13.11 -25.51 -21.28
C ALA A 62 13.29 -27.01 -20.98
N ASP A 63 14.53 -27.44 -20.77
CA ASP A 63 14.90 -28.83 -20.46
C ASP A 63 14.64 -29.22 -18.99
N LYS A 64 14.14 -28.29 -18.16
CA LYS A 64 13.95 -28.42 -16.70
C LYS A 64 15.21 -28.75 -15.90
N THR A 65 16.38 -28.76 -16.53
CA THR A 65 17.68 -29.02 -15.91
C THR A 65 18.34 -27.70 -15.48
N GLY A 66 17.82 -27.12 -14.40
CA GLY A 66 18.39 -25.92 -13.77
C GLY A 66 17.83 -24.60 -14.30
N TYR A 67 18.59 -23.52 -14.04
CA TYR A 67 18.17 -22.15 -14.31
C TYR A 67 18.94 -21.55 -15.51
N THR A 68 18.24 -20.70 -16.25
CA THR A 68 18.85 -19.87 -17.29
C THR A 68 19.26 -18.56 -16.64
N ASP A 69 20.40 -18.03 -17.04
CA ASP A 69 20.79 -16.68 -16.67
C ASP A 69 19.84 -15.68 -17.37
N PRO A 70 19.04 -14.91 -16.61
CA PRO A 70 18.10 -13.98 -17.21
C PRO A 70 18.86 -12.83 -17.89
N LYS A 71 18.47 -12.46 -19.11
CA LYS A 71 19.06 -11.31 -19.83
C LYS A 71 18.51 -9.99 -19.29
N LEU A 72 18.71 -9.73 -18.00
CA LEU A 72 18.34 -8.48 -17.34
C LEU A 72 19.53 -7.52 -17.41
N GLY A 73 19.24 -6.21 -17.48
CA GLY A 73 20.29 -5.22 -17.27
C GLY A 73 20.73 -5.23 -15.81
N SER A 74 22.01 -4.99 -15.54
CA SER A 74 22.58 -5.04 -14.17
C SER A 74 21.78 -4.22 -13.16
N VAL A 75 21.40 -2.99 -13.52
CA VAL A 75 20.60 -2.10 -12.66
C VAL A 75 19.22 -2.68 -12.34
N LEU A 76 18.59 -3.38 -13.30
CA LEU A 76 17.28 -3.99 -13.08
C LEU A 76 17.40 -5.23 -12.20
N GLU A 77 18.44 -6.04 -12.42
CA GLU A 77 18.72 -7.21 -11.60
C GLU A 77 18.96 -6.82 -10.13
N GLU A 78 19.78 -5.80 -9.89
CA GLU A 78 20.04 -5.26 -8.55
C GLU A 78 18.75 -4.79 -7.86
N HIS A 79 17.90 -4.06 -8.57
CA HIS A 79 16.61 -3.63 -8.03
C HIS A 79 15.68 -4.80 -7.71
N LEU A 80 15.56 -5.79 -8.60
CA LEU A 80 14.72 -6.96 -8.36
C LEU A 80 15.24 -7.81 -7.20
N GLN A 81 16.56 -7.90 -7.05
CA GLN A 81 17.18 -8.58 -5.93
C GLN A 81 16.92 -7.83 -4.60
N ALA A 82 17.02 -6.50 -4.59
CA ALA A 82 16.66 -5.68 -3.43
C ALA A 82 15.16 -5.81 -3.08
N MET A 83 14.27 -5.82 -4.07
CA MET A 83 12.83 -6.04 -3.86
C MET A 83 12.55 -7.41 -3.25
N LYS A 84 13.24 -8.45 -3.73
CA LYS A 84 13.12 -9.80 -3.16
C LYS A 84 13.56 -9.82 -1.70
N ASP A 85 14.69 -9.22 -1.37
CA ASP A 85 15.21 -9.20 0.01
C ASP A 85 14.26 -8.43 0.93
N PHE A 86 13.70 -7.31 0.45
CA PHE A 86 12.65 -6.58 1.16
C PHE A 86 11.42 -7.46 1.44
N LEU A 87 10.87 -8.15 0.42
CA LEU A 87 9.70 -9.01 0.60
C LEU A 87 9.96 -10.20 1.52
N VAL A 88 11.18 -10.76 1.52
CA VAL A 88 11.59 -11.79 2.49
C VAL A 88 11.49 -11.23 3.91
N THR A 89 12.06 -10.06 4.17
CA THR A 89 11.99 -9.44 5.51
C THR A 89 10.57 -9.04 5.92
N PHE A 90 9.73 -8.63 4.96
CA PHE A 90 8.34 -8.27 5.21
C PHE A 90 7.46 -9.49 5.54
N THR A 91 7.72 -10.63 4.91
CA THR A 91 6.94 -11.86 5.10
C THR A 91 7.40 -12.70 6.30
N ASP A 92 8.64 -12.52 6.75
CA ASP A 92 9.21 -13.17 7.93
C ASP A 92 8.77 -12.50 9.25
N LEU A 93 7.46 -12.54 9.51
CA LEU A 93 6.83 -11.99 10.71
C LEU A 93 7.16 -12.79 11.99
N GLU A 94 7.75 -13.98 11.85
CA GLU A 94 8.18 -14.82 12.96
C GLU A 94 9.55 -14.39 13.51
N ASN A 95 10.39 -13.76 12.68
CA ASN A 95 11.58 -13.03 13.14
C ASN A 95 11.20 -11.69 13.79
N LYS A 96 10.55 -11.75 14.95
CA LYS A 96 10.17 -10.60 15.79
C LYS A 96 11.32 -9.68 16.22
N VAL A 97 12.57 -10.00 15.89
CA VAL A 97 13.75 -9.22 16.26
C VAL A 97 13.88 -7.94 15.41
N ASN A 98 13.29 -7.88 14.21
CA ASN A 98 13.50 -6.76 13.28
C ASN A 98 12.29 -5.83 13.08
N LEU A 99 11.14 -6.11 13.71
CA LEU A 99 9.88 -5.40 13.43
C LEU A 99 9.63 -4.17 14.32
N VAL A 100 10.49 -3.89 15.30
CA VAL A 100 10.34 -2.71 16.19
C VAL A 100 11.40 -1.66 15.85
N GLY A 101 11.08 -0.80 14.87
CA GLY A 101 11.50 0.61 14.88
C GLY A 101 13.00 0.96 14.90
N GLY A 102 13.90 0.09 14.42
CA GLY A 102 15.36 0.32 14.54
C GLY A 102 16.16 0.48 13.24
N GLN A 103 15.72 -0.13 12.14
CA GLN A 103 16.53 -0.19 10.91
C GLN A 103 16.08 0.75 9.79
N TRP A 104 14.80 1.11 9.73
CA TRP A 104 14.27 2.04 8.73
C TRP A 104 14.90 3.45 8.83
N GLY A 105 15.19 3.90 10.06
CA GLY A 105 15.88 5.19 10.28
C GLY A 105 17.34 5.21 9.83
N LYS A 106 18.02 4.06 9.80
CA LYS A 106 19.44 3.98 9.40
C LYS A 106 19.61 4.00 7.88
N ALA A 107 18.69 3.39 7.12
CA ALA A 107 18.73 3.42 5.66
C ALA A 107 18.50 4.83 5.09
N ALA A 108 17.61 5.62 5.70
CA ALA A 108 17.34 6.99 5.26
C ALA A 108 18.50 7.98 5.53
N LEU A 109 19.36 7.68 6.51
CA LEU A 109 20.47 8.55 6.92
C LEU A 109 21.74 8.35 6.08
N GLN A 110 21.83 7.26 5.32
CA GLN A 110 23.01 6.95 4.50
C GLN A 110 22.95 7.58 3.09
N VAL A 111 21.87 8.31 2.77
CA VAL A 111 21.64 9.00 1.49
C VAL A 111 21.68 10.54 1.63
N ALA A 112 21.95 11.07 2.83
CA ALA A 112 22.06 12.51 3.09
C ALA A 112 23.51 13.00 3.10
#